data_AF-A0A537JQ00-F1
#
_entry.id   AF-A0A537JQ00-F1
#
_cell.length_a   1.000
_cell.length_b   1.000
_cell.length_c   1.000
_cell.angle_alpha   90.00
_cell.angle_beta   90.00
_cell.angle_gamma   90.00
#
_symmetry.space_group_name_H-M   'P 1'
#
loop_
_entity.id
_entity.type
_entity.pdbx_description
1 polymer ?
#
loop_
_entity_poly.entity_id
_entity_poly.type
_entity_poly.pdbx_seq_one_letter_code
_entity_poly.pdbx_strand_id
1 'polypeptide(L)'
;MKTPNRERELVLLSKTAQMSEKALEKELINLEHLFLYAESETAFCQTHELVLRNHITSQRSRLIKVYHSHQLKPFWFLMNKN
;
A
#
# COMPACT_ATOMS: atom_id res chain seq x y z
N MET A 1 2.92 11.21 -12.87
CA MET A 1 2.34 10.79 -11.58
C MET A 1 3.50 10.43 -10.65
N LYS A 2 3.67 11.16 -9.54
CA LYS A 2 4.68 10.82 -8.54
C LYS A 2 4.12 9.68 -7.68
N THR A 3 4.59 8.46 -7.92
CA THR A 3 4.36 7.34 -7.01
C THR A 3 5.06 7.64 -5.69
N PRO A 4 4.36 7.59 -4.54
CA PRO A 4 5.05 7.55 -3.25
C PRO A 4 5.83 6.22 -3.19
N ASN A 5 7.02 6.22 -2.57
CA ASN A 5 7.94 5.07 -2.43
C ASN A 5 8.76 4.64 -3.66
N ARG A 6 9.63 5.53 -4.15
CA ARG A 6 10.76 5.13 -5.04
C ARG A 6 12.01 4.65 -4.30
N GLU A 7 12.04 4.71 -2.97
CA GLU A 7 13.20 4.35 -2.14
C GLU A 7 12.95 3.05 -1.35
N ARG A 8 12.11 2.14 -1.86
CA ARG A 8 11.86 0.87 -1.18
C ARG A 8 13.02 -0.08 -1.41
N GLU A 9 13.75 -0.37 -0.35
CA GLU A 9 14.72 -1.47 -0.34
C GLU A 9 13.99 -2.79 -0.06
N LEU A 10 14.19 -3.77 -0.94
CA LEU A 10 13.66 -5.12 -0.78
C LEU A 10 14.79 -6.08 -0.44
N VAL A 11 14.74 -6.67 0.75
CA VAL A 11 15.67 -7.72 1.17
C VAL A 11 14.98 -9.07 1.00
N LEU A 12 15.41 -9.84 0.01
CA LEU A 12 14.89 -11.18 -0.25
C LEU A 12 15.78 -12.23 0.42
N LEU A 13 15.20 -13.02 1.33
CA LEU A 13 15.91 -14.11 2.01
C LEU A 13 15.39 -15.44 1.49
N SER A 14 16.21 -16.15 0.72
CA SER A 14 15.91 -17.51 0.29
C SER A 14 16.41 -18.52 1.32
N LYS A 15 15.53 -19.43 1.74
CA LYS A 15 15.89 -20.56 2.63
C LYS A 15 16.66 -21.66 1.89
N THR A 16 16.57 -21.71 0.57
CA THR A 16 17.25 -22.70 -0.27
C THR A 16 18.38 -22.03 -1.05
N ALA A 17 19.59 -22.59 -0.94
CA ALA A 17 20.79 -22.04 -1.58
C ALA A 17 20.81 -22.17 -3.12
N GLN A 18 19.72 -22.67 -3.73
CA GLN A 18 19.66 -23.06 -5.13
C GLN A 18 18.74 -22.17 -6.00
N MET A 19 18.31 -21.00 -5.51
CA MET A 19 17.67 -20.05 -6.42
C MET A 19 18.72 -19.46 -7.37
N SER A 20 18.50 -19.64 -8.67
CA SER A 20 19.27 -18.94 -9.68
C SER A 20 18.94 -17.45 -9.67
N GLU A 21 19.88 -16.62 -10.12
CA GLU A 21 19.72 -15.18 -10.26
C GLU A 21 18.45 -14.82 -11.04
N LYS A 22 18.20 -15.49 -12.18
CA LYS A 22 16.98 -15.29 -12.99
C LYS A 22 15.69 -15.59 -12.23
N ALA A 23 15.70 -16.59 -11.35
CA ALA A 23 14.52 -16.92 -10.55
C ALA A 23 14.30 -15.87 -9.46
N LEU A 24 15.38 -15.32 -8.89
CA LEU A 24 15.32 -14.24 -7.91
C LEU A 24 14.80 -12.94 -8.53
N GLU A 25 15.30 -12.57 -9.72
CA GLU A 25 14.80 -11.42 -10.50
C GLU A 25 13.30 -11.53 -10.79
N LYS A 26 12.84 -12.72 -11.18
CA LYS A 26 11.42 -12.97 -11.42
C LYS A 26 10.58 -12.74 -10.18
N GLU A 27 11.02 -13.20 -9.01
CA GLU A 27 10.27 -12.97 -7.77
C GLU A 27 10.29 -11.51 -7.32
N LEU A 28 11.39 -10.80 -7.56
CA LEU A 28 11.45 -9.34 -7.36
C LEU A 28 10.38 -8.63 -8.20
N ILE A 29 10.26 -8.95 -9.49
CA ILE A 29 9.21 -8.37 -10.37
C ILE A 29 7.81 -8.69 -9.86
N ASN A 30 7.56 -9.94 -9.43
CA ASN A 30 6.27 -10.33 -8.87
C ASN A 30 5.93 -9.53 -7.61
N LEU A 31 6.91 -9.31 -6.73
CA LEU A 31 6.74 -8.52 -5.52
C LEU A 31 6.46 -7.05 -5.84
N GLU A 32 7.20 -6.45 -6.78
CA GLU A 32 6.94 -5.10 -7.27
C GLU A 32 5.50 -4.95 -7.78
N HIS A 33 5.02 -5.92 -8.56
CA HIS A 33 3.64 -5.93 -9.05
C HIS A 33 2.62 -6.00 -7.91
N LEU A 34 2.89 -6.83 -6.89
CA LEU A 34 2.02 -6.95 -5.72
C LEU A 34 1.97 -5.63 -4.93
N PHE A 35 3.11 -4.96 -4.75
CA PHE A 35 3.16 -3.65 -4.10
C PHE A 35 2.41 -2.59 -4.90
N LEU A 36 2.61 -2.54 -6.22
CA LEU A 36 1.88 -1.61 -7.10
C LEU A 36 0.36 -1.80 -6.97
N TYR A 37 -0.10 -3.04 -6.86
CA TYR A 37 -1.51 -3.33 -6.68
C TYR A 37 -2.01 -2.89 -5.29
N ALA A 38 -1.32 -3.32 -4.23
CA ALA A 38 -1.69 -3.06 -2.84
C ALA A 38 -1.65 -1.57 -2.47
N GLU A 39 -0.75 -0.81 -3.09
CA GLU A 39 -0.51 0.62 -2.79
C GLU A 39 -1.14 1.54 -3.83
N SER A 40 -2.03 1.03 -4.67
CA SER A 40 -2.81 1.90 -5.53
C SER A 40 -3.85 2.67 -4.71
N GLU A 41 -4.12 3.92 -5.08
CA GLU A 41 -5.25 4.69 -4.52
C GLU A 41 -6.57 3.91 -4.59
N THR A 42 -6.74 3.12 -5.66
CA THR A 42 -7.91 2.27 -5.86
C THR A 42 -8.00 1.17 -4.82
N ALA A 43 -6.92 0.40 -4.61
CA ALA A 43 -6.88 -0.64 -3.58
C ALA A 43 -7.05 -0.04 -2.18
N PHE A 44 -6.41 1.11 -1.91
CA PHE A 44 -6.57 1.84 -0.66
C PHE A 44 -8.03 2.20 -0.40
N CYS A 45 -8.71 2.82 -1.38
CA CYS A 45 -10.11 3.23 -1.23
C CYS A 45 -11.09 2.04 -1.12
N GLN A 46 -10.76 0.90 -1.72
CA GLN A 46 -11.57 -0.32 -1.63
C GLN A 46 -11.45 -0.97 -0.24
N THR A 47 -10.24 -1.04 0.29
CA THR A 47 -9.94 -1.76 1.54
C THR A 47 -10.09 -0.92 2.80
N HIS A 48 -10.18 0.41 2.71
CA HIS A 48 -10.25 1.28 3.88
C HIS A 48 -11.54 2.08 3.99
N GLU A 49 -11.96 2.33 5.23
CA GLU A 49 -12.91 3.37 5.59
C GLU A 49 -12.22 4.42 6.46
N LEU A 50 -12.65 5.67 6.32
CA LEU A 50 -12.17 6.76 7.15
C LEU A 50 -13.14 6.94 8.32
N VAL A 51 -12.65 6.66 9.53
CA VAL A 51 -13.37 6.91 10.78
C VAL A 51 -13.04 8.33 11.24
N LEU A 52 -14.07 9.15 11.35
CA LEU A 52 -14.04 10.50 11.86
C LEU A 52 -14.69 10.49 13.25
N ARG A 53 -14.49 11.56 14.03
CA ARG A 53 -15.02 11.64 15.41
C ARG A 53 -16.49 11.25 15.55
N ASN A 54 -17.34 11.63 14.59
CA ASN A 54 -18.79 11.48 14.69
C ASN A 54 -19.40 10.53 13.64
N HIS A 55 -18.61 10.02 12.70
CA HIS A 55 -19.13 9.17 11.61
C HIS A 55 -18.01 8.42 10.88
N ILE A 56 -18.40 7.38 10.15
CA ILE A 56 -17.52 6.60 9.29
C ILE A 56 -17.86 6.92 7.83
N THR A 57 -16.86 6.98 6.94
CA THR A 57 -17.07 7.29 5.52
C THR A 57 -16.17 6.47 4.60
N SER A 58 -16.79 5.84 3.60
CA SER A 58 -16.13 5.18 2.46
C SER A 58 -15.97 6.10 1.23
N GLN A 59 -16.26 7.42 1.37
CA GLN A 59 -16.19 8.36 0.25
C GLN A 59 -14.77 8.46 -0.35
N ARG A 60 -14.62 8.04 -1.61
CA ARG A 60 -13.35 7.98 -2.35
C ARG A 60 -12.57 9.30 -2.31
N SER A 61 -13.23 10.44 -2.53
CA SER A 61 -12.56 11.75 -2.53
C SER A 61 -11.94 12.13 -1.17
N ARG A 62 -12.51 11.65 -0.06
CA ARG A 62 -11.94 11.86 1.29
C ARG A 62 -10.78 10.91 1.56
N LEU A 63 -10.93 9.65 1.15
CA LEU A 63 -9.88 8.63 1.27
C LEU A 63 -8.64 9.02 0.45
N ILE A 64 -8.80 9.49 -0.79
CA ILE A 64 -7.67 9.96 -1.62
C ILE A 64 -6.95 11.15 -0.96
N LYS A 65 -7.69 12.11 -0.39
CA LYS A 65 -7.07 13.23 0.34
C LYS A 65 -6.21 12.73 1.51
N VAL A 66 -6.72 11.76 2.25
CA VAL A 66 -6.01 11.13 3.36
C VAL A 66 -4.81 10.31 2.87
N TYR A 67 -4.96 9.56 1.79
CA TYR A 67 -3.90 8.76 1.17
C TYR A 67 -2.66 9.58 0.81
N HIS A 68 -2.85 10.80 0.31
CA HIS A 68 -1.73 11.71 0.00
C HIS A 68 -1.28 12.57 1.18
N SER A 69 -1.96 12.51 2.32
CA SER A 69 -1.59 13.27 3.51
C SER A 69 -0.45 12.56 4.25
N HIS A 70 0.60 13.30 4.61
CA HIS A 70 1.70 12.75 5.40
C HIS A 70 1.27 12.35 6.82
N GLN A 71 0.23 12.99 7.35
CA GLN A 71 -0.33 12.69 8.66
C GLN A 71 -1.86 12.86 8.66
N LEU A 72 -2.55 12.00 9.40
CA LEU A 72 -3.98 12.13 9.66
C LEU A 72 -4.24 13.31 10.60
N LYS A 73 -5.39 13.96 10.42
CA LYS A 73 -5.89 14.93 11.40
C LYS A 73 -6.14 14.22 12.74
N PRO A 74 -6.08 14.94 13.88
CA PRO A 74 -6.44 14.37 15.17
C PRO A 74 -7.82 13.72 15.14
N PHE A 75 -7.94 12.54 15.75
CA PHE A 75 -9.19 11.75 15.82
C PHE A 75 -9.72 11.28 14.46
N TRP A 76 -8.85 11.18 13.46
CA TRP A 76 -9.13 10.51 12.19
C TRP A 76 -8.36 9.20 12.19
N PHE A 77 -9.05 8.11 11.86
CA PHE A 77 -8.47 6.77 11.81
C PHE A 77 -8.81 6.10 10.49
N LEU A 78 -7.89 5.30 9.97
CA LEU A 78 -8.15 4.41 8.85
C LEU A 78 -8.49 3.03 9.42
N MET A 79 -9.65 2.52 9.05
CA MET A 79 -10.09 1.18 9.42
C MET A 79 -10.02 0.30 8.16
N ASN A 80 -9.37 -0.86 8.27
CA ASN A 80 -9.37 -1.86 7.23
C ASN A 80 -10.73 -2.59 7.22
N LYS A 81 -11.29 -2.83 6.05
CA LYS A 81 -12.56 -3.55 5.83
C LYS A 81 -12.41 -5.07 5.76
N ASN A 82 -11.19 -5.57 5.67
CA ASN A 82 -10.86 -6.99 5.63
C ASN A 82 -10.83 -7.61 7.03
#